data_AF-A0A1R3T2B4-F1
#
_entry.id   AF-A0A1R3T2B4-F1
#
_cell.length_a   1.000
_cell.length_b   1.000
_cell.length_c   1.000
_cell.angle_alpha   90.00
_cell.angle_beta   90.00
_cell.angle_gamma   90.00
#
_symmetry.space_group_name_H-M   'P 1'
#
loop_
_entity.id
_entity.type
_entity.pdbx_description
1 polymer ?
#
loop_
_entity_poly.entity_id
_entity_poly.type
_entity_poly.pdbx_seq_one_letter_code
_entity_poly.pdbx_strand_id
1 'polypeptide(L)'
;MDLTAVEIALLYKKRWMVELFFKWIKQHLKVKNFWGTTINAVKIQLYCAIIAYCLVALIGYELKVERPIYEILQILSISLLDKTPIREILTNCDYKNVKELDYKQLKINWI
;
A
#
# COMPACT_ATOMS: atom_id res chain seq x y z
N MET A 1 -11.00 -23.22 27.19
CA MET A 1 -11.07 -21.74 27.03
C MET A 1 -11.79 -21.53 25.71
N ASP A 2 -13.12 -21.46 25.77
CA ASP A 2 -13.95 -21.45 24.57
C ASP A 2 -14.15 -20.00 24.11
N LEU A 3 -13.58 -19.69 22.95
CA LEU A 3 -13.77 -18.40 22.31
C LEU A 3 -15.17 -18.37 21.68
N THR A 4 -15.87 -17.25 21.83
CA THR A 4 -17.16 -17.05 21.16
C THR A 4 -16.99 -17.00 19.64
N ALA A 5 -18.03 -17.36 18.89
CA ALA A 5 -18.01 -17.33 17.42
C ALA A 5 -17.62 -15.95 16.86
N VAL A 6 -18.00 -14.87 17.55
CA VAL A 6 -17.66 -13.49 17.17
C VAL A 6 -16.16 -13.23 17.32
N GLU A 7 -15.55 -13.70 18.41
CA GLU A 7 -14.10 -13.56 18.62
C GLU A 7 -13.30 -14.35 17.59
N ILE A 8 -13.76 -15.55 17.24
CA ILE A 8 -13.18 -16.36 16.16
C ILE A 8 -13.24 -15.59 14.84
N ALA A 9 -14.42 -15.04 14.48
CA ALA A 9 -14.58 -14.25 13.26
C ALA A 9 -13.68 -13.01 13.24
N LEU A 10 -13.53 -12.32 14.37
CA LEU A 10 -12.65 -11.16 14.50
C LEU A 10 -11.17 -11.52 14.32
N LEU A 11 -10.73 -12.64 14.89
CA LEU A 11 -9.37 -13.15 14.71
C LEU A 11 -9.07 -13.49 13.25
N TYR A 12 -10.02 -14.14 12.57
CA TYR A 12 -9.90 -14.41 11.14
C TYR A 12 -9.82 -13.13 10.31
N LYS A 13 -10.63 -12.11 10.62
CA LYS A 13 -10.56 -10.79 9.98
C LYS A 13 -9.19 -10.14 10.18
N LYS A 14 -8.63 -10.18 11.39
CA LYS A 14 -7.30 -9.64 11.69
C LYS A 14 -6.20 -10.37 10.90
N ARG A 15 -6.27 -11.69 10.79
CA ARG A 15 -5.33 -12.49 9.98
C ARG A 15 -5.37 -12.07 8.50
N TRP A 16 -6.56 -11.92 7.94
CA TRP A 16 -6.75 -11.44 6.57
C TRP A 16 -6.21 -10.02 6.35
N MET A 17 -6.35 -9.14 7.34
CA MET A 17 -5.82 -7.78 7.25
C MET A 17 -4.29 -7.76 7.13
N VAL A 18 -3.59 -8.68 7.81
CA VAL A 18 -2.14 -8.87 7.66
C VAL A 18 -1.78 -9.37 6.26
N GLU A 19 -2.55 -10.33 5.72
CA GLU A 19 -2.34 -10.83 4.36
C GLU A 19 -2.57 -9.75 3.29
N LEU A 20 -3.62 -8.94 3.45
CA LEU A 20 -3.91 -7.80 2.59
C LEU A 20 -2.77 -6.76 2.64
N PHE A 21 -2.22 -6.49 3.84
CA PHE A 21 -1.07 -5.62 3.98
C PHE A 21 0.16 -6.14 3.22
N PHE A 22 0.52 -7.41 3.38
CA PHE A 22 1.64 -7.99 2.64
C PHE A 22 1.37 -8.10 1.13
N LYS A 23 0.12 -8.32 0.71
CA LYS A 23 -0.27 -8.26 -0.70
C LYS A 23 -0.05 -6.86 -1.25
N TRP A 24 -0.47 -5.83 -0.52
CA TRP A 24 -0.26 -4.43 -0.89
C TRP A 24 1.22 -4.10 -1.01
N ILE A 25 2.06 -4.47 -0.03
CA ILE A 25 3.51 -4.26 -0.08
C ILE A 25 4.11 -4.89 -1.34
N LYS A 26 3.81 -6.17 -1.59
CA LYS A 26 4.36 -6.89 -2.75
C LYS A 26 3.92 -6.25 -4.08
N GLN A 27 2.72 -5.71 -4.15
CA GLN A 27 2.19 -5.07 -5.36
C GLN A 27 2.80 -3.68 -5.60
N HIS A 28 2.89 -2.84 -4.57
CA HIS A 28 3.19 -1.42 -4.73
C HIS A 28 4.67 -1.06 -4.51
N LEU A 29 5.41 -1.79 -3.65
CA LEU A 29 6.82 -1.52 -3.35
C LEU A 29 7.80 -2.30 -4.25
N LYS A 30 7.32 -2.88 -5.36
CA LYS A 30 8.11 -3.72 -6.29
C LYS A 30 9.00 -4.77 -5.59
N VAL A 31 8.57 -5.31 -4.44
CA VAL A 31 9.21 -6.45 -3.77
C VAL A 31 8.89 -7.76 -4.51
N LYS A 32 9.00 -7.75 -5.85
CA LYS A 32 8.70 -8.89 -6.71
C LYS A 32 9.89 -9.84 -6.82
N ASN A 33 11.11 -9.29 -6.85
CA ASN A 33 12.33 -10.07 -6.90
C ASN A 33 13.22 -9.70 -5.71
N PHE A 34 13.81 -10.73 -5.08
CA PHE A 34 14.82 -10.52 -4.06
C PHE A 34 16.17 -10.24 -4.73
N TRP A 35 16.89 -9.24 -4.22
CA TRP A 35 18.21 -8.86 -4.75
C TRP A 35 19.33 -9.80 -4.27
N GLY A 36 19.02 -10.68 -3.31
CA GLY A 36 19.92 -11.72 -2.82
C GLY A 36 19.12 -12.86 -2.21
N THR A 37 19.69 -14.06 -2.24
CA THR A 37 19.07 -15.28 -1.70
C THR A 37 19.43 -15.54 -0.23
N THR A 38 20.33 -14.72 0.35
CA THR A 38 20.72 -14.85 1.75
C THR A 38 19.62 -14.31 2.68
N ILE A 39 19.49 -14.92 3.85
CA ILE A 39 18.45 -14.54 4.81
C ILE A 39 18.56 -13.08 5.26
N ASN A 40 19.78 -12.55 5.33
CA ASN A 40 20.03 -11.15 5.70
C ASN A 40 19.63 -10.20 4.57
N ALA A 41 19.91 -10.55 3.31
CA ALA A 41 19.48 -9.74 2.16
C ALA A 41 17.95 -9.63 2.11
N VAL A 42 17.24 -10.74 2.34
CA VAL A 42 15.78 -10.76 2.39
C VAL A 42 15.25 -9.92 3.56
N LYS A 43 15.84 -10.05 4.77
CA LYS A 43 15.45 -9.25 5.95
C LYS A 43 15.62 -7.75 5.70
N ILE A 44 16.76 -7.33 5.16
CA ILE A 44 17.03 -5.92 4.86
C ILE A 44 16.03 -5.39 3.83
N GLN A 45 15.77 -6.13 2.76
CA GLN A 45 14.80 -5.73 1.74
C GLN A 45 13.38 -5.57 2.33
N LEU A 46 12.98 -6.46 3.24
CA LEU A 46 11.70 -6.35 3.94
C LEU A 46 11.66 -5.13 4.87
N TYR A 47 12.71 -4.89 5.65
CA TYR A 47 12.79 -3.72 6.53
C TYR A 47 12.76 -2.41 5.74
N CYS A 48 13.49 -2.31 4.62
CA CYS A 48 13.43 -1.15 3.73
C CYS A 48 12.01 -0.92 3.18
N ALA A 49 11.29 -1.97 2.78
CA ALA A 49 9.92 -1.85 2.29
C ALA A 49 8.96 -1.35 3.39
N ILE A 50 9.11 -1.82 4.62
CA ILE A 50 8.31 -1.36 5.76
C ILE A 50 8.63 0.10 6.10
N ILE A 51 9.91 0.48 6.12
CA ILE A 51 10.34 1.87 6.37
C ILE A 51 9.76 2.80 5.30
N ALA A 52 9.85 2.43 4.03
CA ALA A 52 9.29 3.21 2.93
C ALA A 52 7.77 3.38 3.07
N TYR A 53 7.03 2.33 3.42
CA TYR A 53 5.60 2.42 3.71
C TYR A 53 5.30 3.41 4.85
N CYS A 54 6.01 3.30 5.97
CA CYS A 54 5.83 4.20 7.11
C CYS A 54 6.10 5.66 6.75
N LEU A 55 7.14 5.92 5.95
CA LEU A 55 7.44 7.27 5.46
C LEU A 55 6.33 7.83 4.58
N VAL A 56 5.80 7.04 3.63
CA VAL A 56 4.69 7.50 2.78
C VAL A 56 3.43 7.75 3.60
N ALA A 57 3.12 6.87 4.55
CA ALA A 57 1.99 7.05 5.45
C ALA A 57 2.15 8.31 6.32
N LEU A 58 3.35 8.57 6.82
CA LEU A 58 3.67 9.78 7.59
C LEU A 58 3.52 11.04 6.74
N ILE A 59 4.02 11.04 5.50
CA ILE A 59 3.88 12.16 4.56
C ILE A 59 2.40 12.45 4.28
N GLY A 60 1.59 11.42 4.02
CA GLY A 60 0.15 11.56 3.81
C GLY A 60 -0.56 12.16 5.03
N TYR A 61 -0.17 11.74 6.24
CA TYR A 61 -0.70 12.26 7.49
C TYR A 61 -0.33 13.73 7.72
N GLU A 62 0.95 14.08 7.62
CA GLU A 62 1.47 15.44 7.86
C GLU A 62 0.91 16.46 6.87
N LEU A 63 0.84 16.10 5.59
CA LEU A 63 0.38 16.99 4.53
C LEU A 63 -1.15 17.01 4.37
N LYS A 64 -1.89 16.23 5.20
CA LYS A 64 -3.36 16.07 5.14
C LYS A 64 -3.87 15.83 3.73
N VAL A 65 -3.14 15.01 2.97
CA VAL A 65 -3.50 14.73 1.58
C VAL A 65 -4.62 13.71 1.57
N GLU A 66 -5.78 14.07 1.02
CA GLU A 66 -6.94 13.17 0.84
C GLU A 66 -6.71 12.16 -0.32
N ARG A 67 -5.51 11.59 -0.41
CA ARG A 67 -5.14 10.59 -1.41
C ARG A 67 -4.80 9.27 -0.73
N PRO A 68 -5.12 8.12 -1.37
CA PRO A 68 -4.72 6.83 -0.84
C PRO A 68 -3.19 6.69 -0.88
N ILE A 69 -2.65 5.95 0.09
CA ILE A 69 -1.20 5.77 0.30
C ILE A 69 -0.46 5.30 -0.97
N TYR A 70 -1.11 4.47 -1.80
CA TYR A 70 -0.50 3.98 -3.03
C TYR A 70 -0.29 5.07 -4.09
N GLU A 71 -1.16 6.08 -4.15
CA GLU A 71 -1.01 7.20 -5.09
C GLU A 71 0.15 8.08 -4.67
N ILE A 72 0.24 8.38 -3.38
CA ILE A 72 1.36 9.14 -2.81
C ILE A 72 2.68 8.42 -3.11
N LEU A 73 2.73 7.10 -2.90
CA LEU A 73 3.91 6.29 -3.24
C LEU A 73 4.25 6.34 -4.74
N GLN A 74 3.26 6.28 -5.63
CA GLN A 74 3.50 6.34 -7.08
C GLN A 74 4.04 7.70 -7.52
N ILE A 75 3.44 8.78 -7.03
CA ILE A 75 3.86 10.15 -7.32
C ILE A 75 5.30 10.35 -6.84
N LEU A 76 5.60 9.97 -5.59
CA LEU A 76 6.96 10.03 -5.05
C LEU A 76 7.94 9.18 -5.87
N SER A 77 7.54 7.99 -6.32
CA SER A 77 8.39 7.12 -7.14
C SER A 77 8.72 7.70 -8.51
N ILE A 78 7.85 8.54 -9.09
CA ILE A 78 8.09 9.22 -10.37
C ILE A 78 8.97 10.46 -10.13
N SER A 79 8.70 11.19 -9.05
CA SER A 79 9.39 12.43 -8.70
C SER A 79 10.60 12.26 -7.78
N LEU A 80 11.18 11.06 -7.70
CA LEU A 80 12.29 10.72 -6.78
C LEU A 80 13.52 11.63 -6.92
N LEU A 81 13.77 12.15 -8.13
CA LEU A 81 14.92 13.01 -8.45
C LEU A 81 14.49 14.47 -8.69
N ASP A 82 13.20 14.76 -8.49
CA ASP A 82 12.66 16.11 -8.66
C ASP A 82 13.05 16.99 -7.46
N LYS A 83 13.29 18.27 -7.72
CA LYS A 83 13.62 19.28 -6.70
C LYS A 83 12.41 20.06 -6.22
N THR A 84 11.24 19.85 -6.84
CA THR A 84 10.00 20.49 -6.44
C THR A 84 9.61 20.08 -5.01
N PRO A 85 9.03 21.01 -4.21
CA PRO A 85 8.65 20.70 -2.84
C PRO A 85 7.53 19.67 -2.81
N ILE A 86 7.65 18.66 -1.95
CA ILE A 86 6.72 17.50 -1.85
C ILE A 86 5.25 17.94 -1.77
N ARG A 87 4.96 19.03 -1.05
CA ARG A 87 3.60 19.58 -0.94
C ARG A 87 3.01 19.94 -2.29
N GLU A 88 3.79 20.59 -3.15
CA GLU A 88 3.36 21.04 -4.47
C GLU A 88 3.15 19.86 -5.42
N ILE A 89 4.04 18.86 -5.38
CA ILE A 89 3.92 17.64 -6.17
C ILE A 89 2.61 16.91 -5.81
N LEU A 90 2.31 16.77 -4.52
CA LEU A 90 1.13 16.03 -4.07
C LEU A 90 -0.20 16.79 -4.26
N THR A 91 -0.18 18.13 -4.29
CA THR A 91 -1.38 18.94 -4.57
C THR A 91 -1.67 19.09 -6.05
N ASN A 92 -0.65 19.23 -6.90
CA ASN A 92 -0.83 19.58 -8.32
C ASN A 92 -0.82 18.38 -9.28
N CYS A 93 -0.45 17.18 -8.82
CA CYS A 93 -0.50 15.99 -9.66
C CYS A 93 -1.95 15.49 -9.85
N ASP A 94 -2.58 15.90 -10.94
CA ASP A 94 -3.77 15.25 -11.49
C ASP A 94 -3.38 13.87 -12.07
N TYR A 95 -3.20 12.86 -11.21
CA TYR A 95 -3.05 11.48 -11.64
C TYR A 95 -4.41 10.90 -12.07
N LYS A 96 -5.06 11.50 -13.07
CA LYS A 96 -6.19 10.88 -13.79
C LYS A 96 -5.67 9.76 -14.69
N ASN A 97 -5.02 8.74 -14.13
CA ASN A 97 -4.66 7.54 -14.90
C ASN A 97 -4.32 6.31 -14.06
N VAL A 98 -5.06 6.06 -12.98
CA VAL A 98 -5.32 4.65 -12.69
C VAL A 98 -6.49 4.30 -13.59
N LYS A 99 -6.22 3.55 -14.67
CA LYS A 99 -7.25 2.72 -15.29
C LYS A 99 -7.93 1.99 -14.14
N GLU A 100 -9.07 2.50 -13.66
CA GLU A 100 -10.04 1.62 -13.04
C GLU A 100 -10.17 0.48 -14.05
N LEU A 101 -9.71 -0.69 -13.66
CA LEU A 101 -10.04 -1.89 -14.39
C LEU A 101 -11.56 -1.89 -14.34
N ASP A 102 -12.20 -1.48 -15.43
CA ASP A 102 -13.63 -1.62 -15.67
C ASP A 102 -13.94 -3.09 -15.43
N TYR A 103 -14.27 -3.39 -14.18
CA TYR A 103 -14.49 -4.74 -13.76
C TYR A 103 -15.84 -5.06 -14.37
N LYS A 104 -15.82 -5.86 -15.44
CA LYS A 104 -17.02 -6.50 -15.99
C LYS A 104 -17.59 -7.53 -15.02
N GLN A 105 -17.66 -7.22 -13.72
CA GLN A 105 -18.35 -8.05 -12.76
C GLN A 105 -19.84 -7.87 -12.99
N LEU A 106 -20.55 -9.00 -13.04
CA LEU A 106 -22.00 -9.03 -13.05
C LEU A 106 -22.51 -8.30 -11.80
N LYS A 107 -23.27 -7.22 -12.02
CA LYS A 107 -24.06 -6.58 -10.96
C LYS A 107 -25.13 -7.57 -10.54
N ILE A 108 -24.91 -8.30 -9.45
CA ILE A 108 -25.95 -9.16 -8.88
C ILE A 108 -26.92 -8.23 -8.16
N ASN A 109 -28.05 -7.99 -8.80
CA ASN A 109 -29.19 -7.30 -8.21
C ASN A 109 -29.96 -8.32 -7.38
N TRP A 110 -29.79 -8.29 -6.05
CA TRP A 110 -30.69 -9.02 -5.18
C TRP A 110 -31.97 -8.20 -5.06
N ILE A 111 -33.05 -8.73 -5.63
CA ILE A 111 -34.43 -8.30 -5.36
C ILE A 111 -34.64 -8.21 -3.85
#